data_AF-A0A950RP56-F1
#
_entry.id   AF-A0A950RP56-F1
#
_cell.length_a   1.000
_cell.length_b   1.000
_cell.length_c   1.000
_cell.angle_alpha   90.00
_cell.angle_beta   90.00
_cell.angle_gamma   90.00
#
_symmetry.space_group_name_H-M   'P 1'
#
loop_
_entity.id
_entity.type
_entity.pdbx_description
1 polymer ?
#
loop_
_entity_poly.entity_id
_entity_poly.type
_entity_poly.pdbx_seq_one_letter_code
_entity_poly.pdbx_strand_id
1 'polypeptide(L)'
;GVPDAILRKPGPLTEQEWKVMGAHDRMGEEIINAAFNSATLTRIVRSHHAWFGGNPRNPDLPTGTDIPLEARILAIADAFDAMTTDRVYRRGRSREEAFVELRRWAGKQFDPELVEHFLEVMLARDDSRDLPFPALSKRAAFKIGLQIEKLASALDAKDMTNLAAMASCLKGTASENRLPQIFEVAAHLEQAVASQADWLEIIEYSSDLLELCRSTQKSYLLNHADLAAATAV
;
A
#
# COMPACT_ATOMS: atom_id res chain seq x y z
N GLY A 1 -12.73 18.61 -4.72
CA GLY A 1 -13.97 17.96 -4.27
C GLY A 1 -14.42 18.57 -2.95
N VAL A 2 -13.78 18.21 -1.84
CA VAL A 2 -14.10 18.78 -0.51
C VAL A 2 -13.14 19.94 -0.18
N PRO A 3 -13.60 21.04 0.45
CA PRO A 3 -12.72 22.12 0.88
C PRO A 3 -11.66 21.67 1.89
N ASP A 4 -10.41 22.14 1.72
CA ASP A 4 -9.29 21.83 2.62
C ASP A 4 -9.57 22.14 4.09
N ALA A 5 -10.31 23.22 4.35
CA ALA A 5 -10.70 23.61 5.70
C ALA A 5 -11.58 22.56 6.41
N ILE A 6 -12.37 21.79 5.66
CA ILE A 6 -13.17 20.68 6.18
C ILE A 6 -12.31 19.41 6.24
N LEU A 7 -11.55 19.12 5.18
CA LEU A 7 -10.73 17.90 5.08
C LEU A 7 -9.64 17.83 6.15
N ARG A 8 -9.04 18.97 6.51
CA ARG A 8 -7.91 19.07 7.45
C ARG A 8 -8.32 19.57 8.84
N LYS A 9 -9.61 19.63 9.14
CA LYS A 9 -10.11 20.15 10.42
C LYS A 9 -9.60 19.30 11.59
N PRO A 10 -8.91 19.89 12.60
CA PRO A 10 -8.53 19.18 13.81
C PRO A 10 -9.75 19.12 14.75
N GLY A 11 -10.59 18.09 14.58
CA GLY A 11 -11.76 17.86 15.43
C GLY A 11 -12.95 17.22 14.71
N PRO A 12 -14.05 16.92 15.41
CA PRO A 12 -15.23 16.35 14.79
C PRO A 12 -15.87 17.33 13.78
N LEU A 13 -16.39 16.78 12.68
CA LEU A 13 -17.17 17.52 11.71
C LEU A 13 -18.58 17.79 12.28
N THR A 14 -19.07 19.00 12.06
CA THR A 14 -20.47 19.38 12.26
C THR A 14 -21.36 18.66 11.24
N GLU A 15 -22.66 18.60 11.49
CA GLU A 15 -23.61 17.96 10.57
C GLU A 15 -23.57 18.58 9.16
N GLN A 16 -23.34 19.90 9.07
CA GLN A 16 -23.26 20.61 7.80
C GLN A 16 -21.96 20.32 7.05
N GLU A 17 -20.84 20.21 7.78
CA GLU A 17 -19.56 19.75 7.21
C GLU A 17 -19.63 18.28 6.77
N TRP A 18 -20.37 17.43 7.49
CA TRP A 18 -20.65 16.05 7.08
C TRP A 18 -21.43 15.99 5.76
N LYS A 19 -22.41 16.87 5.54
CA LYS A 19 -23.14 16.97 4.26
C LYS A 19 -22.21 17.34 3.10
N VAL A 20 -21.27 18.26 3.33
CA VAL A 20 -20.27 18.64 2.33
C VAL A 20 -19.25 17.52 2.11
N MET A 21 -18.86 16.79 3.18
CA MET A 21 -17.98 15.64 3.08
C MET A 21 -18.62 14.54 2.22
N GLY A 22 -19.90 14.23 2.41
CA GLY A 22 -20.64 13.25 1.60
C GLY A 22 -20.74 13.58 0.11
N ALA A 23 -20.43 14.81 -0.31
CA ALA A 23 -20.36 15.15 -1.73
C ALA A 23 -19.15 14.50 -2.43
N HIS A 24 -18.13 14.05 -1.69
CA HIS A 24 -16.94 13.42 -2.27
C HIS A 24 -17.26 12.09 -2.98
N ASP A 25 -18.21 11.30 -2.46
CA ASP A 25 -18.68 10.05 -3.08
C ASP A 25 -19.18 10.32 -4.50
N ARG A 26 -20.08 11.31 -4.63
CA ARG A 26 -20.69 11.69 -5.91
C ARG A 26 -19.65 12.29 -6.86
N MET A 27 -18.80 13.19 -6.39
CA MET A 27 -17.77 13.79 -7.24
C MET A 27 -16.73 12.76 -7.70
N GLY A 28 -16.36 11.81 -6.84
CA GLY A 28 -15.46 10.70 -7.21
C GLY A 28 -16.06 9.84 -8.31
N GLU A 29 -17.35 9.53 -8.21
CA GLU A 29 -18.08 8.84 -9.26
C GLU A 29 -18.10 9.61 -10.58
N GLU A 30 -18.43 10.91 -10.55
CA GLU A 30 -18.47 11.78 -11.73
C GLU A 30 -17.10 11.87 -12.42
N ILE A 31 -16.02 12.00 -11.65
CA ILE A 31 -14.64 12.04 -12.16
C ILE A 31 -14.27 10.73 -12.84
N ILE A 32 -14.51 9.60 -12.19
CA ILE A 32 -14.18 8.28 -12.72
C ILE A 32 -14.98 7.99 -13.98
N ASN A 33 -16.27 8.34 -13.99
CA ASN A 33 -17.10 8.17 -15.17
C ASN A 33 -16.62 9.07 -16.33
N ALA A 34 -16.28 10.33 -16.06
CA ALA A 34 -15.80 11.25 -17.09
C ALA A 34 -14.42 10.84 -17.65
N ALA A 35 -13.52 10.34 -16.81
CA ALA A 35 -12.16 9.98 -17.20
C ALA A 35 -12.08 8.63 -17.93
N PHE A 36 -12.85 7.64 -17.47
CA PHE A 36 -12.72 6.25 -17.94
C PHE A 36 -13.95 5.73 -18.69
N ASN A 37 -15.08 6.44 -18.66
CA ASN A 37 -16.36 6.03 -19.25
C ASN A 37 -16.72 4.56 -18.93
N SER A 38 -16.47 4.14 -17.69
CA SER A 38 -16.57 2.75 -17.25
C SER A 38 -17.61 2.61 -16.16
N ALA A 39 -18.78 2.07 -16.53
CA ALA A 39 -19.87 1.77 -15.60
C ALA A 39 -19.43 0.83 -14.46
N THR A 40 -18.47 -0.07 -14.73
CA THR A 40 -17.90 -0.97 -13.73
C THR A 40 -17.14 -0.21 -12.65
N LEU A 41 -16.20 0.67 -13.05
CA LEU A 41 -15.41 1.46 -12.10
C LEU A 41 -16.29 2.42 -11.30
N THR A 42 -17.24 3.07 -11.98
CA THR A 42 -18.26 3.91 -11.36
C THR A 42 -19.06 3.13 -10.30
N ARG A 43 -19.48 1.89 -10.59
CA ARG A 43 -20.21 1.05 -9.63
C ARG A 43 -19.34 0.68 -8.43
N ILE A 44 -18.06 0.37 -8.63
CA ILE A 44 -17.12 0.05 -7.53
C ILE A 44 -17.00 1.26 -6.59
N VAL A 45 -16.70 2.44 -7.14
CA VAL A 45 -16.54 3.68 -6.37
C VAL A 45 -17.83 4.09 -5.68
N ARG A 46 -18.99 3.94 -6.32
CA ARG A 46 -20.27 4.21 -5.66
C ARG A 46 -20.54 3.25 -4.49
N SER A 47 -20.12 1.99 -4.60
CA SER A 47 -20.50 0.93 -3.67
C SER A 47 -19.50 0.70 -2.54
N HIS A 48 -18.33 1.36 -2.52
CA HIS A 48 -17.29 1.08 -1.52
C HIS A 48 -17.67 1.50 -0.08
N HIS A 49 -18.68 2.36 0.09
CA HIS A 49 -19.27 2.68 1.41
C HIS A 49 -20.49 1.81 1.77
N ALA A 50 -20.87 0.86 0.91
CA ALA A 50 -21.89 -0.12 1.27
C ALA A 50 -21.42 -1.00 2.43
N TRP A 51 -22.34 -1.39 3.30
CA TRP A 51 -22.06 -2.28 4.42
C TRP A 51 -22.57 -3.67 4.08
N PHE A 52 -21.75 -4.69 4.31
CA PHE A 52 -22.09 -6.08 3.97
C PHE A 52 -23.42 -6.54 4.57
N GLY A 53 -23.70 -6.20 5.82
CA GLY A 53 -24.96 -6.48 6.53
C GLY A 53 -26.04 -5.40 6.39
N GLY A 54 -25.86 -4.42 5.50
CA GLY A 54 -26.77 -3.29 5.31
C GLY A 54 -26.26 -2.00 5.93
N ASN A 55 -26.29 -0.90 5.15
CA ASN A 55 -25.80 0.39 5.61
C ASN A 55 -26.90 1.10 6.42
N PRO A 56 -26.65 1.47 7.70
CA PRO A 56 -27.66 2.06 8.57
C PRO A 56 -28.08 3.48 8.15
N ARG A 57 -27.25 4.17 7.34
CA ARG A 57 -27.49 5.55 6.89
C ARG A 57 -28.01 5.62 5.46
N ASN A 58 -27.81 4.58 4.67
CA ASN A 58 -28.25 4.53 3.28
C ASN A 58 -28.80 3.13 2.92
N PRO A 59 -30.11 2.90 3.16
CA PRO A 59 -30.75 1.61 2.92
C PRO A 59 -30.78 1.17 1.45
N ASP A 60 -30.59 2.10 0.51
CA ASP A 60 -30.66 1.83 -0.93
C ASP A 60 -29.35 1.22 -1.48
N LEU A 61 -28.29 1.15 -0.67
CA LEU A 61 -27.03 0.52 -1.08
C LEU A 61 -27.17 -1.01 -1.12
N PRO A 62 -26.47 -1.69 -2.06
CA PRO A 62 -26.47 -3.14 -2.12
C PRO A 62 -25.90 -3.76 -0.83
N THR A 63 -26.30 -4.99 -0.54
CA THR A 63 -25.84 -5.74 0.64
C THR A 63 -25.29 -7.10 0.25
N GLY A 64 -24.55 -7.73 1.16
CA GLY A 64 -23.95 -9.05 0.96
C GLY A 64 -23.12 -9.12 -0.32
N THR A 65 -23.40 -10.16 -1.11
CA THR A 65 -22.71 -10.45 -2.38
C THR A 65 -23.17 -9.60 -3.56
N ASP A 66 -24.23 -8.80 -3.42
CA ASP A 66 -24.67 -7.85 -4.47
C ASP A 66 -23.73 -6.64 -4.57
N ILE A 67 -22.96 -6.40 -3.50
CA ILE A 67 -21.83 -5.46 -3.49
C ILE A 67 -20.72 -6.05 -4.38
N PRO A 68 -20.20 -5.30 -5.37
CA PRO A 68 -19.06 -5.74 -6.18
C PRO A 68 -17.91 -6.24 -5.31
N LEU A 69 -17.25 -7.32 -5.73
CA LEU A 69 -16.13 -7.91 -5.00
C LEU A 69 -15.03 -6.88 -4.73
N GLU A 70 -14.69 -6.09 -5.74
CA GLU A 70 -13.66 -5.06 -5.68
C GLU A 70 -14.02 -3.96 -4.68
N ALA A 71 -15.31 -3.62 -4.56
CA ALA A 71 -15.79 -2.65 -3.58
C ALA A 71 -15.71 -3.21 -2.15
N ARG A 72 -16.00 -4.50 -1.94
CA ARG A 72 -15.85 -5.16 -0.63
C ARG A 72 -14.38 -5.22 -0.20
N ILE A 73 -13.46 -5.52 -1.13
CA ILE A 73 -12.00 -5.49 -0.87
C ILE A 73 -11.56 -4.06 -0.54
N LEU A 74 -11.97 -3.08 -1.35
CA LEU A 74 -11.59 -1.68 -1.17
C LEU A 74 -12.05 -1.14 0.18
N ALA A 75 -13.27 -1.49 0.63
CA ALA A 75 -13.79 -1.09 1.93
C ALA A 75 -12.92 -1.58 3.10
N ILE A 76 -12.40 -2.82 3.02
CA ILE A 76 -11.50 -3.37 4.04
C ILE A 76 -10.15 -2.65 4.00
N ALA A 77 -9.58 -2.43 2.82
CA ALA A 77 -8.31 -1.74 2.64
C ALA A 77 -8.35 -0.29 3.14
N ASP A 78 -9.40 0.46 2.79
CA ASP A 78 -9.61 1.84 3.22
C ASP A 78 -9.80 1.94 4.74
N ALA A 79 -10.59 1.04 5.33
CA ALA A 79 -10.76 0.99 6.78
C ALA A 79 -9.45 0.65 7.51
N PHE A 80 -8.68 -0.30 6.99
CA PHE A 80 -7.39 -0.65 7.58
C PHE A 80 -6.41 0.52 7.54
N ASP A 81 -6.22 1.16 6.38
CA ASP A 81 -5.37 2.34 6.23
C ASP A 81 -5.84 3.48 7.16
N ALA A 82 -7.14 3.76 7.18
CA ALA A 82 -7.72 4.79 8.05
C ALA A 82 -7.49 4.52 9.55
N MET A 83 -7.41 3.24 9.95
CA MET A 83 -7.13 2.84 11.32
C MET A 83 -5.66 2.99 11.68
N THR A 84 -4.74 2.54 10.80
CA THR A 84 -3.30 2.46 11.07
C THR A 84 -2.52 3.72 10.72
N THR A 85 -3.06 4.61 9.91
CA THR A 85 -2.41 5.86 9.51
C THR A 85 -2.61 6.96 10.55
N ASP A 86 -1.52 7.64 10.91
CA ASP A 86 -1.55 8.83 11.76
C ASP A 86 -2.34 9.94 11.08
N ARG A 87 -3.32 10.50 11.81
CA ARG A 87 -4.10 11.66 11.38
C ARG A 87 -3.82 12.83 12.32
N VAL A 88 -4.04 14.06 11.83
CA VAL A 88 -3.78 15.32 12.55
C VAL A 88 -4.35 15.32 13.99
N TYR A 89 -5.42 14.59 14.24
CA TYR A 89 -6.15 14.51 15.51
C TYR A 89 -6.08 13.14 16.22
N ARG A 90 -5.42 12.12 15.65
CA ARG A 90 -5.38 10.77 16.22
C ARG A 90 -4.16 10.00 15.73
N ARG A 91 -3.41 9.38 16.66
CA ARG A 91 -2.39 8.38 16.26
C ARG A 91 -3.04 7.15 15.64
N GLY A 92 -2.38 6.58 14.64
CA GLY A 92 -2.71 5.29 14.08
C GLY A 92 -2.78 4.22 15.16
N ARG A 93 -3.72 3.29 15.01
CA ARG A 93 -3.79 2.07 15.83
C ARG A 93 -2.68 1.11 15.42
N SER A 94 -2.35 0.18 16.30
CA SER A 94 -1.50 -0.95 15.91
C SER A 94 -2.22 -1.82 14.87
N ARG A 95 -1.47 -2.66 14.14
CA ARG A 95 -2.06 -3.57 13.14
C ARG A 95 -2.96 -4.60 13.83
N GLU A 96 -2.55 -5.08 15.00
CA GLU A 96 -3.30 -6.04 15.82
C GLU A 96 -4.63 -5.44 16.26
N GLU A 97 -4.63 -4.19 16.73
CA GLU A 97 -5.86 -3.45 17.06
C GLU A 97 -6.77 -3.28 15.84
N ALA A 98 -6.19 -2.99 14.67
CA ALA A 98 -6.95 -2.89 13.42
C ALA A 98 -7.56 -4.24 13.01
N PHE A 99 -6.84 -5.36 13.15
CA PHE A 99 -7.34 -6.70 12.88
C PHE A 99 -8.50 -7.10 13.79
N VAL A 100 -8.39 -6.77 15.09
CA VAL A 100 -9.48 -6.98 16.05
C VAL A 100 -10.72 -6.19 15.64
N GLU A 101 -10.56 -4.93 15.23
CA GLU A 101 -11.70 -4.12 14.78
C GLU A 101 -12.31 -4.64 13.47
N LEU A 102 -11.50 -5.05 12.48
CA LEU A 102 -12.00 -5.66 11.24
C LEU A 102 -12.85 -6.90 11.52
N ARG A 103 -12.36 -7.82 12.37
CA ARG A 103 -13.13 -9.01 12.78
C ARG A 103 -14.39 -8.66 13.54
N ARG A 104 -14.36 -7.63 14.40
CA ARG A 104 -15.53 -7.17 15.16
C ARG A 104 -16.67 -6.71 14.24
N TRP A 105 -16.35 -6.15 13.08
CA TRP A 105 -17.31 -5.65 12.10
C TRP A 105 -17.54 -6.57 10.90
N ALA A 106 -16.93 -7.75 10.89
CA ALA A 106 -17.18 -8.81 9.93
C ALA A 106 -18.67 -9.22 9.95
N GLY A 107 -19.25 -9.40 8.77
CA GLY A 107 -20.68 -9.68 8.58
C GLY A 107 -21.61 -8.48 8.77
N LYS A 108 -21.11 -7.33 9.28
CA LYS A 108 -21.87 -6.08 9.43
C LYS A 108 -21.40 -5.04 8.42
N GLN A 109 -20.20 -4.50 8.61
CA GLN A 109 -19.64 -3.53 7.67
C GLN A 109 -18.86 -4.25 6.57
N PHE A 110 -18.09 -5.27 6.96
CA PHE A 110 -17.18 -5.97 6.06
C PHE A 110 -17.68 -7.36 5.73
N ASP A 111 -17.27 -7.84 4.56
CA ASP A 111 -17.43 -9.24 4.20
C ASP A 111 -16.59 -10.12 5.15
N PRO A 112 -17.20 -11.08 5.86
CA PRO A 112 -16.49 -11.90 6.83
C PRO A 112 -15.43 -12.80 6.21
N GLU A 113 -15.65 -13.30 4.99
CA GLU A 113 -14.69 -14.16 4.31
C GLU A 113 -13.46 -13.35 3.87
N LEU A 114 -13.67 -12.17 3.28
CA LEU A 114 -12.57 -11.32 2.83
C LEU A 114 -11.76 -10.73 3.98
N VAL A 115 -12.37 -10.50 5.16
CA VAL A 115 -11.62 -10.09 6.35
C VAL A 115 -10.59 -11.14 6.74
N GLU A 116 -10.96 -12.43 6.80
CA GLU A 116 -10.00 -13.47 7.17
C GLU A 116 -8.89 -13.62 6.11
N HIS A 117 -9.22 -13.60 4.82
CA HIS A 117 -8.21 -13.61 3.75
C HIS A 117 -7.25 -12.42 3.85
N PHE A 118 -7.76 -11.22 4.12
CA PHE A 118 -6.93 -10.02 4.28
C PHE A 118 -5.95 -10.17 5.45
N LEU A 119 -6.41 -10.69 6.59
CA LEU A 119 -5.57 -10.94 7.76
C LEU A 119 -4.51 -12.01 7.48
N GLU A 120 -4.86 -13.12 6.83
CA GLU A 120 -3.92 -14.16 6.42
C GLU A 120 -2.78 -13.61 5.56
N VAL A 121 -3.11 -12.83 4.53
CA VAL A 121 -2.12 -12.19 3.65
C VAL A 121 -1.25 -11.20 4.41
N MET A 122 -1.81 -10.44 5.36
CA MET A 122 -1.05 -9.49 6.16
C MET A 122 -0.11 -10.15 7.17
N LEU A 123 -0.52 -11.28 7.75
CA LEU A 123 0.28 -12.06 8.70
C LEU A 123 1.39 -12.86 8.00
N ALA A 124 1.09 -13.49 6.87
CA ALA A 124 2.11 -14.18 6.06
C ALA A 124 3.22 -13.22 5.57
N ARG A 125 2.87 -11.95 5.34
CA ARG A 125 3.85 -10.90 5.05
C ARG A 125 4.77 -10.58 6.24
N ASP A 126 4.34 -10.77 7.49
CA ASP A 126 5.19 -10.55 8.67
C ASP A 126 6.12 -11.74 8.95
N ASP A 127 5.71 -12.99 8.67
CA ASP A 127 6.61 -14.16 8.77
C ASP A 127 7.80 -14.05 7.80
N SER A 128 7.63 -13.36 6.67
CA SER A 128 8.72 -13.05 5.73
C SER A 128 9.61 -11.88 6.17
N ARG A 129 9.21 -11.12 7.20
CA ARG A 129 9.93 -9.97 7.80
C ARG A 129 10.61 -10.31 9.13
N ASP A 130 10.28 -11.43 9.78
CA ASP A 130 10.91 -11.87 11.04
C ASP A 130 12.08 -12.86 10.85
N LEU A 131 12.54 -13.06 9.62
CA LEU A 131 13.86 -13.67 9.42
C LEU A 131 14.92 -12.76 10.08
N PRO A 132 15.87 -13.29 10.88
CA PRO A 132 16.96 -12.49 11.43
C PRO A 132 17.70 -11.83 10.28
N PHE A 133 17.39 -10.56 10.04
CA PHE A 133 17.96 -9.84 8.92
C PHE A 133 19.47 -9.72 9.15
N PRO A 134 20.29 -9.96 8.12
CA PRO A 134 21.71 -9.68 8.21
C PRO A 134 21.88 -8.21 8.61
N ALA A 135 22.78 -7.92 9.55
CA ALA A 135 23.12 -6.57 9.95
C ALA A 135 23.57 -5.75 8.72
N LEU A 136 22.64 -5.01 8.13
CA LEU A 136 22.89 -4.21 6.94
C LEU A 136 23.84 -3.07 7.31
N SER A 137 24.96 -2.93 6.60
CA SER A 137 25.88 -1.81 6.85
C SER A 137 25.25 -0.48 6.43
N LYS A 138 25.58 0.62 7.13
CA LYS A 138 25.18 2.00 6.75
C LYS A 138 25.49 2.31 5.28
N ARG A 139 26.63 1.83 4.81
CA ARG A 139 27.09 1.99 3.42
C ARG A 139 26.18 1.26 2.43
N ALA A 140 25.74 0.04 2.76
CA ALA A 140 24.82 -0.71 1.93
C ALA A 140 23.42 -0.08 1.90
N ALA A 141 22.90 0.36 3.05
CA ALA A 141 21.63 1.08 3.12
C ALA A 141 21.60 2.33 2.21
N PHE A 142 22.69 3.10 2.24
CA PHE A 142 22.83 4.31 1.41
C PHE A 142 22.97 3.96 -0.08
N LYS A 143 23.74 2.92 -0.42
CA LYS A 143 23.84 2.42 -1.81
C LYS A 143 22.46 2.01 -2.34
N ILE A 144 21.70 1.22 -1.58
CA ILE A 144 20.33 0.79 -1.94
C ILE A 144 19.45 2.02 -2.17
N GLY A 145 19.46 2.98 -1.24
CA GLY A 145 18.71 4.24 -1.37
C GLY A 145 18.99 4.99 -2.67
N LEU A 146 20.27 5.15 -3.02
CA LEU A 146 20.68 5.83 -4.25
C LEU A 146 20.24 5.07 -5.51
N GLN A 147 20.23 3.73 -5.48
CA GLN A 147 19.81 2.93 -6.62
C GLN A 147 18.27 2.98 -6.82
N ILE A 148 17.47 3.12 -5.75
CA ILE A 148 16.01 3.24 -5.85
C ILE A 148 15.61 4.40 -6.75
N GLU A 149 16.18 5.59 -6.53
CA GLU A 149 15.84 6.79 -7.32
C GLU A 149 16.24 6.62 -8.79
N LYS A 150 17.42 6.04 -9.05
CA LYS A 150 17.91 5.81 -10.40
C LYS A 150 17.12 4.73 -11.13
N LEU A 151 16.73 3.66 -10.44
CA LEU A 151 15.92 2.60 -11.00
C LEU A 151 14.52 3.10 -11.36
N ALA A 152 13.89 3.89 -10.47
CA ALA A 152 12.60 4.52 -10.75
C ALA A 152 12.67 5.48 -11.95
N SER A 153 13.70 6.33 -12.01
CA SER A 153 13.94 7.23 -13.14
C SER A 153 14.17 6.49 -14.46
N ALA A 154 14.94 5.40 -14.43
CA ALA A 154 15.18 4.56 -15.60
C ALA A 154 13.90 3.85 -16.08
N LEU A 155 13.05 3.40 -15.14
CA LEU A 155 11.75 2.79 -15.45
C LEU A 155 10.82 3.80 -16.14
N ASP A 156 10.71 5.01 -15.58
CA ASP A 156 9.89 6.10 -16.14
C ASP A 156 10.36 6.50 -17.55
N ALA A 157 11.68 6.52 -17.76
CA ALA A 157 12.31 6.84 -19.05
C ALA A 157 12.32 5.67 -20.04
N LYS A 158 11.90 4.46 -19.63
CA LYS A 158 12.02 3.21 -20.40
C LYS A 158 13.46 2.91 -20.85
N ASP A 159 14.43 3.27 -20.02
CA ASP A 159 15.84 3.09 -20.32
C ASP A 159 16.32 1.70 -19.88
N MET A 160 16.24 0.74 -20.81
CA MET A 160 16.64 -0.65 -20.58
C MET A 160 18.10 -0.78 -20.14
N THR A 161 18.99 0.06 -20.67
CA THR A 161 20.42 -0.01 -20.35
C THR A 161 20.65 0.35 -18.89
N ASN A 162 20.01 1.44 -18.44
CA ASN A 162 20.08 1.86 -17.05
C ASN A 162 19.33 0.89 -16.12
N LEU A 163 18.18 0.35 -16.52
CA LEU A 163 17.46 -0.67 -15.74
C LEU A 163 18.37 -1.90 -15.45
N ALA A 164 19.01 -2.46 -16.47
CA ALA A 164 19.94 -3.57 -16.30
C ALA A 164 21.14 -3.20 -15.42
N ALA A 165 21.71 -2.00 -15.61
CA ALA A 165 22.83 -1.54 -14.81
C ALA A 165 22.47 -1.38 -13.32
N MET A 166 21.28 -0.83 -13.01
CA MET A 166 20.80 -0.67 -11.64
C MET A 166 20.48 -2.04 -11.01
N ALA A 167 19.85 -2.94 -11.77
CA ALA A 167 19.59 -4.31 -11.33
C ALA A 167 20.91 -5.04 -10.98
N SER A 168 21.91 -4.96 -11.83
CA SER A 168 23.24 -5.55 -11.59
C SER A 168 23.92 -4.98 -10.34
N CYS A 169 23.84 -3.65 -10.15
CA CYS A 169 24.40 -2.98 -8.98
C CYS A 169 23.70 -3.39 -7.66
N LEU A 170 22.36 -3.49 -7.71
CA LEU A 170 21.54 -3.94 -6.58
C LEU A 170 21.84 -5.41 -6.25
N LYS A 171 21.95 -6.28 -7.26
CA LYS A 171 22.35 -7.68 -7.11
C LYS A 171 23.71 -7.82 -6.41
N GLY A 172 24.71 -7.03 -6.82
CA GLY A 172 26.02 -7.00 -6.17
C GLY A 172 25.95 -6.57 -4.70
N THR A 173 25.21 -5.49 -4.43
CA THR A 173 24.98 -4.99 -3.06
C THR A 173 24.25 -6.02 -2.19
N ALA A 174 23.27 -6.73 -2.77
CA ALA A 174 22.52 -7.78 -2.10
C ALA A 174 23.38 -8.99 -1.76
N SER A 175 24.26 -9.41 -2.68
CA SER A 175 25.21 -10.49 -2.45
C SER A 175 26.19 -10.17 -1.30
N GLU A 176 26.71 -8.94 -1.26
CA GLU A 176 27.64 -8.49 -0.21
C GLU A 176 26.98 -8.47 1.18
N ASN A 177 25.67 -8.23 1.25
CA ASN A 177 24.94 -8.00 2.49
C ASN A 177 23.93 -9.12 2.84
N ARG A 178 24.02 -10.27 2.16
CA ARG A 178 23.15 -11.45 2.37
C ARG A 178 21.66 -11.15 2.28
N LEU A 179 21.25 -10.41 1.25
CA LEU A 179 19.84 -10.05 0.98
C LEU A 179 19.28 -10.92 -0.16
N PRO A 180 18.88 -12.18 0.10
CA PRO A 180 18.54 -13.13 -0.97
C PRO A 180 17.37 -12.68 -1.84
N GLN A 181 16.33 -12.08 -1.24
CA GLN A 181 15.15 -11.59 -1.98
C GLN A 181 15.50 -10.48 -2.98
N ILE A 182 16.31 -9.48 -2.57
CA ILE A 182 16.76 -8.43 -3.50
C ILE A 182 17.65 -9.01 -4.58
N PHE A 183 18.51 -9.97 -4.24
CA PHE A 183 19.37 -10.63 -5.22
C PHE A 183 18.56 -11.34 -6.31
N GLU A 184 17.56 -12.14 -5.91
CA GLU A 184 16.73 -12.92 -6.84
C GLU A 184 15.94 -12.01 -7.79
N VAL A 185 15.20 -11.03 -7.26
CA VAL A 185 14.39 -10.14 -8.10
C VAL A 185 15.27 -9.27 -9.00
N ALA A 186 16.42 -8.80 -8.51
CA ALA A 186 17.38 -8.08 -9.35
C ALA A 186 17.96 -8.95 -10.47
N ALA A 187 18.20 -10.24 -10.21
CA ALA A 187 18.66 -11.18 -11.23
C ALA A 187 17.57 -11.43 -12.29
N HIS A 188 16.31 -11.57 -11.90
CA HIS A 188 15.19 -11.70 -12.83
C HIS A 188 15.03 -10.46 -13.70
N LEU A 189 15.09 -9.26 -13.12
CA LEU A 189 15.02 -8.02 -13.88
C LEU A 189 16.17 -7.90 -14.89
N GLU A 190 17.41 -8.18 -14.47
CA GLU A 190 18.57 -8.15 -15.35
C GLU A 190 18.43 -9.15 -16.51
N GLN A 191 17.94 -10.36 -16.23
CA GLN A 191 17.68 -11.38 -17.24
C GLN A 191 16.56 -10.96 -18.20
N ALA A 192 15.43 -10.46 -17.69
CA ALA A 192 14.30 -10.01 -18.48
C ALA A 192 14.69 -8.89 -19.45
N VAL A 193 15.50 -7.94 -18.98
CA VAL A 193 16.05 -6.89 -19.84
C VAL A 193 17.01 -7.47 -20.90
N ALA A 194 17.89 -8.40 -20.52
CA ALA A 194 18.83 -9.03 -21.45
C ALA A 194 18.14 -9.88 -22.52
N SER A 195 17.02 -10.55 -22.18
CA SER A 195 16.23 -11.34 -23.11
C SER A 195 15.22 -10.52 -23.92
N GLN A 196 15.16 -9.20 -23.74
CA GLN A 196 14.16 -8.32 -24.35
C GLN A 196 12.72 -8.82 -24.09
N ALA A 197 12.45 -9.16 -22.82
CA ALA A 197 11.13 -9.59 -22.36
C ALA A 197 10.06 -8.51 -22.61
N ASP A 198 8.79 -8.89 -22.41
CA ASP A 198 7.67 -7.95 -22.50
C ASP A 198 7.85 -6.79 -21.50
N TRP A 199 7.46 -5.59 -21.92
CA TRP A 199 7.56 -4.40 -21.07
C TRP A 199 6.75 -4.54 -19.77
N LEU A 200 5.63 -5.26 -19.78
CA LEU A 200 4.83 -5.53 -18.58
C LEU A 200 5.62 -6.36 -17.56
N GLU A 201 6.35 -7.37 -18.01
CA GLU A 201 7.19 -8.22 -17.16
C GLU A 201 8.36 -7.42 -16.57
N ILE A 202 8.95 -6.52 -17.36
CA ILE A 202 10.00 -5.59 -16.88
C ILE A 202 9.44 -4.64 -15.81
N ILE A 203 8.22 -4.13 -15.98
CA ILE A 203 7.56 -3.27 -14.97
C ILE A 203 7.31 -4.03 -13.69
N GLU A 204 6.82 -5.27 -13.77
CA GLU A 204 6.53 -6.12 -12.61
C GLU A 204 7.79 -6.33 -11.77
N TYR A 205 8.86 -6.86 -12.39
CA TYR A 205 10.14 -7.07 -11.69
C TYR A 205 10.77 -5.77 -11.17
N SER A 206 10.63 -4.67 -11.91
CA SER A 206 11.15 -3.37 -11.44
C SER A 206 10.37 -2.85 -10.23
N SER A 207 9.05 -3.03 -10.20
CA SER A 207 8.18 -2.60 -9.10
C SER A 207 8.45 -3.41 -7.83
N ASP A 208 8.56 -4.73 -7.97
CA ASP A 208 8.91 -5.64 -6.88
C ASP A 208 10.28 -5.30 -6.30
N LEU A 209 11.27 -5.04 -7.17
CA LEU A 209 12.62 -4.67 -6.74
C LEU A 209 12.63 -3.34 -5.99
N LEU A 210 11.88 -2.34 -6.47
CA LEU A 210 11.73 -1.04 -5.81
C LEU A 210 11.09 -1.19 -4.43
N GLU A 211 10.04 -2.01 -4.30
CA GLU A 211 9.36 -2.24 -3.02
C GLU A 211 10.29 -2.93 -2.01
N LEU A 212 10.97 -4.00 -2.42
CA LEU A 212 11.95 -4.72 -1.57
C LEU A 212 13.08 -3.79 -1.11
N CYS A 213 13.62 -2.98 -2.01
CA CYS A 213 14.69 -2.04 -1.70
C CYS A 213 14.24 -0.94 -0.73
N ARG A 214 13.05 -0.35 -0.94
CA ARG A 214 12.47 0.66 -0.04
C ARG A 214 12.19 0.09 1.34
N SER A 215 11.60 -1.11 1.41
CA SER A 215 11.35 -1.82 2.66
C SER A 215 12.65 -2.05 3.44
N THR A 216 13.67 -2.58 2.77
CA THR A 216 14.99 -2.86 3.36
C THR A 216 15.67 -1.58 3.87
N GLN A 217 15.64 -0.50 3.09
CA GLN A 217 16.19 0.79 3.50
C GLN A 217 15.43 1.39 4.70
N LYS A 218 14.09 1.34 4.67
CA LYS A 218 13.23 1.83 5.75
C LYS A 218 13.50 1.08 7.06
N SER A 219 13.58 -0.25 7.01
CA SER A 219 13.89 -1.08 8.18
C SER A 219 15.25 -0.75 8.79
N TYR A 220 16.27 -0.51 7.96
CA TYR A 220 17.57 -0.03 8.45
C TYR A 220 17.45 1.29 9.22
N LEU A 221 16.75 2.27 8.64
CA LEU A 221 16.58 3.60 9.24
C LEU A 221 15.83 3.54 10.56
N LEU A 222 14.77 2.73 10.66
CA LEU A 222 14.00 2.56 11.89
C LEU A 222 14.84 1.93 13.01
N ASN A 223 15.50 0.79 12.71
CA ASN A 223 16.34 0.10 13.69
C ASN A 223 17.50 0.97 14.21
N HIS A 224 18.04 1.87 13.38
CA HIS A 224 19.14 2.76 13.79
C HIS A 224 18.68 4.11 14.37
N ALA A 225 17.42 4.50 14.17
CA ALA A 225 16.81 5.63 14.88
C ALA A 225 16.52 5.27 16.34
N ASP A 226 16.04 4.05 16.59
CA ASP A 226 15.75 3.55 17.94
C ASP A 226 17.03 3.29 18.75
N LEU A 227 18.09 2.80 18.11
CA LEU A 227 19.41 2.63 18.74
C LEU A 227 20.04 3.97 19.17
N ALA A 228 19.89 5.04 18.37
CA ALA A 228 20.38 6.36 18.73
C ALA A 228 19.61 6.97 19.92
N ALA A 229 18.30 6.70 20.02
CA ALA A 229 17.48 7.11 21.16
C ALA A 229 17.79 6.30 22.43
N ALA A 230 18.10 5.01 22.30
CA ALA A 230 18.44 4.12 23.43
C ALA A 230 19.82 4.39 24.04
N THR A 231 20.77 4.93 23.26
CA THR A 231 22.11 5.33 23.77
C THR A 231 22.18 6.75 24.34
N ALA A 232 21.08 7.51 24.30
CA ALA A 232 21.00 8.89 24.78
C ALA A 232 20.42 9.02 26.20
N VAL A 233 20.31 7.90 26.95
CA VAL A 233 19.90 7.82 28.36
C VAL A 233 21.08 7.31 29.18
#